data_AF-A0A1B6MR26-F1
#
_entry.id   AF-A0A1B6MR26-F1
#
_cell.length_a   1.000
_cell.length_b   1.000
_cell.length_c   1.000
_cell.angle_alpha   90.00
_cell.angle_beta   90.00
_cell.angle_gamma   90.00
#
_symmetry.space_group_name_H-M   'P 1'
#
loop_
_entity.id
_entity.type
_entity.pdbx_description
1 polymer ?
#
loop_
_entity_poly.entity_id
_entity_poly.type
_entity_poly.pdbx_seq_one_letter_code
_entity_poly.pdbx_strand_id
1 'polypeptide(L)'
;CFLCLKGIAQQCRRCAMCRQEISPDYLDRPDLLQAPDPQNEKEAEAFEDGYQWFYEGRNGWWQYDERTSRDLETSYKAGTRNCELLIAGFLYTADFDEMVQSRRNEPHRRRRIKRDLATIPKKGVAGIRYTVNVDCVSDQLSSLTLSDPPADPE
;
A
#
# COMPACT_ATOMS: atom_id res chain seq x y z
N CYS A 1 6.87 1.67 10.36
CA CYS A 1 6.04 0.70 9.60
C CYS A 1 4.58 1.07 9.70
N PHE A 2 3.87 1.17 8.57
CA PHE A 2 2.44 1.50 8.53
C PHE A 2 1.55 0.42 9.17
N LEU A 3 1.78 -0.86 8.87
CA LEU A 3 0.96 -1.96 9.43
C LEU A 3 1.05 -2.06 10.96
N CYS A 4 2.19 -1.73 11.56
CA CYS A 4 2.34 -1.69 13.02
C CYS A 4 1.44 -0.60 13.62
N LEU A 5 1.48 0.60 13.04
CA LEU A 5 0.65 1.71 13.48
C LEU A 5 -0.84 1.43 13.24
N LYS A 6 -1.19 0.76 12.13
CA LYS A 6 -2.54 0.26 11.85
C LYS A 6 -3.04 -0.71 12.93
N GLY A 7 -2.20 -1.64 13.37
CA GLY A 7 -2.53 -2.55 14.46
C GLY A 7 -2.78 -1.81 15.77
N ILE A 8 -1.87 -0.89 16.15
CA ILE A 8 -2.00 -0.07 17.36
C ILE A 8 -3.25 0.83 17.30
N ALA A 9 -3.52 1.46 16.16
CA ALA A 9 -4.68 2.31 15.96
C ALA A 9 -6.00 1.51 16.09
N GLN A 10 -6.03 0.25 15.67
CA GLN A 10 -7.21 -0.60 15.81
C GLN A 10 -7.43 -1.12 17.24
N GLN A 11 -6.36 -1.31 18.01
CA GLN A 11 -6.44 -1.89 19.36
C GLN A 11 -6.50 -0.85 20.48
N CYS A 12 -5.65 0.18 20.45
CA CYS A 12 -5.45 1.10 21.56
C CYS A 12 -5.64 2.59 21.21
N ARG A 13 -5.63 2.97 19.92
CA ARG A 13 -5.75 4.37 19.43
C ARG A 13 -4.80 5.39 20.06
N ARG A 14 -3.70 4.96 20.66
CA ARG A 14 -2.69 5.82 21.28
C ARG A 14 -1.29 5.49 20.77
N CYS A 15 -0.48 6.52 20.60
CA CYS A 15 0.91 6.39 20.18
C CYS A 15 1.70 5.55 21.20
N ALA A 16 2.42 4.54 20.74
CA ALA A 16 3.22 3.67 21.60
C ALA A 16 4.36 4.40 22.33
N MET A 17 4.80 5.55 21.81
CA MET A 17 5.90 6.34 22.39
C MET A 17 5.39 7.39 23.39
N CYS A 18 4.56 8.33 22.92
CA CYS A 18 4.13 9.49 23.71
C CYS A 18 2.73 9.36 24.32
N ARG A 19 2.00 8.26 24.05
CA ARG A 19 0.64 7.98 24.56
C ARG A 19 -0.45 8.98 24.13
N GLN A 20 -0.11 9.95 23.26
CA GLN A 20 -1.06 10.84 22.61
C GLN A 20 -2.03 10.04 21.74
N GLU A 21 -3.23 10.58 21.54
CA GLU A 21 -4.24 9.97 20.69
C GLU A 21 -3.80 9.99 19.22
N ILE A 22 -4.03 8.87 18.53
CA ILE A 22 -3.80 8.78 17.09
C ILE A 22 -5.06 9.29 16.39
N SER A 23 -4.90 10.27 15.50
CA SER A 23 -6.02 10.82 14.73
C SER A 23 -6.86 9.71 14.08
N PRO A 24 -8.21 9.74 14.18
CA PRO A 24 -9.08 8.75 13.56
C PRO A 24 -8.86 8.60 12.05
N ASP A 25 -8.52 9.71 11.38
CA ASP A 25 -8.33 9.76 9.93
C ASP A 25 -6.92 9.33 9.48
N TYR A 26 -6.01 9.06 10.42
CA TYR A 26 -4.61 8.79 10.08
C TYR A 26 -4.45 7.57 9.16
N LEU A 27 -5.30 6.56 9.29
CA LEU A 27 -5.22 5.37 8.43
C LEU A 27 -5.70 5.63 7.00
N ASP A 28 -6.53 6.66 6.80
CA ASP A 28 -7.03 7.07 5.49
C ASP A 28 -6.12 8.11 4.84
N ARG A 29 -5.51 8.98 5.64
CA ARG A 29 -4.54 10.01 5.22
C ARG A 29 -3.27 9.94 6.08
N PRO A 30 -2.44 8.90 5.91
CA PRO A 30 -1.22 8.77 6.68
C PRO A 30 -0.19 9.80 6.22
N ASP A 31 0.47 10.44 7.18
CA ASP A 31 1.69 11.20 6.92
C ASP A 31 2.86 10.22 6.80
N LEU A 32 3.30 9.96 5.57
CA LEU A 32 4.32 8.97 5.24
C LEU A 32 5.67 9.65 5.09
N LEU A 33 6.68 9.17 5.82
CA LEU A 33 8.06 9.64 5.70
C LEU A 33 8.62 9.50 4.28
N GLN A 34 8.15 8.50 3.55
CA GLN A 34 8.44 8.28 2.14
C GLN A 34 7.12 7.99 1.44
N ALA A 35 6.70 8.89 0.56
CA ALA A 35 5.55 8.64 -0.29
C ALA A 35 5.90 7.51 -1.28
N PRO A 36 4.98 6.57 -1.52
CA PRO A 36 5.17 5.58 -2.56
C PRO A 36 5.11 6.28 -3.92
N ASP A 37 6.28 6.44 -4.55
CA ASP A 37 6.43 7.06 -5.86
C ASP A 37 6.23 6.03 -6.98
N PRO A 38 5.24 6.21 -7.88
CA PRO A 38 5.00 5.32 -9.01
C PRO A 38 6.21 5.15 -9.95
N GLN A 39 7.12 6.12 -10.00
CA GLN A 39 8.32 6.05 -10.85
C GLN A 39 9.41 5.19 -10.20
N ASN A 40 9.48 5.20 -8.86
CA ASN A 40 10.37 4.38 -8.07
C ASN A 40 9.87 2.92 -7.94
N GLU A 41 8.61 2.64 -8.33
CA GLU A 41 8.06 1.28 -8.38
C GLU A 41 8.62 0.39 -9.49
N LYS A 42 9.22 0.94 -10.54
CA LYS A 42 9.97 0.11 -11.50
C LYS A 42 11.14 -0.62 -10.83
N GLU A 43 11.57 -0.12 -9.66
CA GLU A 43 12.62 -0.69 -8.82
C GLU A 43 12.08 -1.25 -7.49
N ALA A 44 10.77 -1.21 -7.24
CA ALA A 44 10.17 -1.80 -6.04
C ALA A 44 10.20 -3.33 -6.14
N GLU A 45 11.38 -3.89 -5.90
CA GLU A 45 11.77 -5.29 -5.65
C GLU A 45 10.67 -6.31 -5.93
N ALA A 46 10.30 -6.45 -7.21
CA ALA A 46 9.67 -7.68 -7.65
C ALA A 46 10.65 -8.82 -7.36
N PHE A 47 10.14 -10.03 -7.17
CA PHE A 47 11.02 -11.20 -7.12
C PHE A 47 11.82 -11.31 -8.43
N GLU A 48 12.89 -12.11 -8.43
CA GLU A 48 13.79 -12.26 -9.59
C GLU A 48 13.08 -12.60 -10.91
N ASP A 49 11.91 -13.21 -10.84
CA ASP A 49 11.06 -13.56 -11.98
C ASP A 49 9.99 -12.51 -12.35
N GLY A 50 10.01 -11.34 -11.69
CA GLY A 50 9.09 -10.23 -11.93
C GLY A 50 7.72 -10.35 -11.26
N TYR A 51 7.54 -11.34 -10.37
CA TYR A 51 6.27 -11.58 -9.69
C TYR A 51 6.19 -10.88 -8.33
N GLN A 52 4.96 -10.77 -7.83
CA GLN A 52 4.64 -10.26 -6.50
C GLN A 52 3.37 -10.93 -5.94
N TRP A 53 3.19 -10.85 -4.62
CA TRP A 53 1.99 -11.31 -3.94
C TRP A 53 0.94 -10.22 -3.74
N PHE A 54 -0.32 -10.60 -3.95
CA PHE A 54 -1.48 -9.72 -3.86
C PHE A 54 -2.61 -10.34 -3.03
N TYR A 55 -3.42 -9.49 -2.40
CA TYR A 55 -4.66 -9.87 -1.73
C TYR A 55 -5.85 -9.04 -2.21
N GLU A 56 -7.01 -9.68 -2.22
CA GLU A 56 -8.24 -9.07 -2.72
C GLU A 56 -8.77 -7.99 -1.77
N GLY A 57 -8.97 -6.80 -2.33
CA GLY A 57 -9.71 -5.71 -1.73
C GLY A 57 -11.11 -5.57 -2.34
N ARG A 58 -11.85 -4.55 -1.88
CA ARG A 58 -13.06 -4.12 -2.59
C ARG A 58 -12.68 -3.61 -3.97
N ASN A 59 -13.17 -4.24 -5.03
CA ASN A 59 -12.98 -3.86 -6.43
C ASN A 59 -11.50 -3.70 -6.84
N GLY A 60 -10.67 -4.71 -6.57
CA GLY A 60 -9.28 -4.73 -7.04
C GLY A 60 -8.31 -5.37 -6.06
N TRP A 61 -7.04 -5.40 -6.46
CA TRP A 61 -5.97 -6.08 -5.73
C TRP A 61 -5.07 -5.10 -4.98
N TRP A 62 -4.64 -5.50 -3.81
CA TRP A 62 -3.60 -4.83 -3.05
C TRP A 62 -2.34 -5.67 -3.07
N GLN A 63 -1.19 -5.03 -3.22
CA GLN A 63 0.09 -5.70 -3.02
C GLN A 63 0.31 -5.91 -1.51
N TYR A 64 0.85 -7.06 -1.11
CA TYR A 64 1.37 -7.24 0.24
C TYR A 64 2.58 -6.34 0.49
N ASP A 65 2.86 -6.02 1.76
CA ASP A 65 4.14 -5.39 2.09
C ASP A 65 5.31 -6.36 1.84
N GLU A 66 6.51 -5.81 1.75
CA GLU A 66 7.74 -6.52 1.42
C GLU A 66 7.99 -7.73 2.33
N ARG A 67 7.88 -7.56 3.66
CA ARG A 67 8.12 -8.65 4.63
C ARG A 67 7.13 -9.80 4.43
N THR A 68 5.84 -9.48 4.44
CA THR A 68 4.78 -10.49 4.27
C THR A 68 4.89 -11.18 2.91
N SER A 69 5.30 -10.45 1.87
CA SER A 69 5.52 -11.01 0.53
C SER A 69 6.66 -12.03 0.53
N ARG A 70 7.77 -11.75 1.25
CA ARG A 70 8.88 -12.71 1.41
C ARG A 70 8.43 -13.95 2.17
N ASP A 71 7.67 -13.80 3.26
CA ASP A 71 7.15 -14.94 4.04
C ASP A 71 6.24 -15.85 3.20
N LEU A 72 5.36 -15.25 2.38
CA LEU A 72 4.52 -15.96 1.41
C LEU A 72 5.37 -16.69 0.36
N GLU A 73 6.32 -16.00 -0.26
CA GLU A 73 7.16 -16.54 -1.32
C GLU A 73 8.04 -17.68 -0.85
N THR A 74 8.66 -17.56 0.33
CA THR A 74 9.45 -18.62 0.94
C THR A 74 8.60 -19.86 1.20
N SER A 75 7.42 -19.69 1.78
CA SER A 75 6.52 -20.81 2.11
C SER A 75 5.96 -21.49 0.84
N TYR A 76 5.63 -20.69 -0.17
CA TYR A 76 5.14 -21.16 -1.46
C TYR A 76 6.22 -21.95 -2.21
N LYS A 77 7.45 -21.42 -2.31
CA LYS A 77 8.59 -22.12 -2.94
C LYS A 77 9.01 -23.38 -2.20
N ALA A 78 8.81 -23.43 -0.88
CA ALA A 78 9.05 -24.64 -0.09
C ALA A 78 7.97 -25.73 -0.30
N GLY A 79 6.91 -25.45 -1.06
CA GLY A 79 5.83 -26.42 -1.31
C GLY A 79 4.95 -26.68 -0.09
N THR A 80 4.93 -25.77 0.88
CA THR A 80 4.01 -25.85 2.01
C THR A 80 2.58 -25.59 1.55
N ARG A 81 1.59 -26.22 2.20
CA ARG A 81 0.17 -26.02 1.86
C ARG A 81 -0.41 -24.72 2.40
N ASN A 82 0.16 -24.22 3.50
CA ASN A 82 -0.23 -22.96 4.12
C ASN A 82 0.93 -22.37 4.93
N CYS A 83 0.81 -21.09 5.28
CA CYS A 83 1.68 -20.43 6.24
C CYS A 83 0.94 -19.45 7.15
N GLU A 84 1.56 -19.10 8.29
CA GLU A 84 1.05 -18.10 9.21
C GLU A 84 1.69 -16.72 8.97
N LEU A 85 0.88 -15.66 8.98
CA LEU A 85 1.30 -14.29 8.70
C LEU A 85 0.85 -13.35 9.83
N LEU A 86 1.73 -12.47 10.31
CA LEU A 86 1.38 -11.44 11.28
C LEU A 86 1.10 -10.11 10.57
N ILE A 87 -0.18 -9.78 10.41
CA ILE A 87 -0.62 -8.58 9.66
C ILE A 87 -1.40 -7.65 10.57
N ALA A 88 -0.90 -6.42 10.74
CA ALA A 88 -1.51 -5.39 11.58
C ALA A 88 -1.90 -5.87 12.99
N GLY A 89 -1.03 -6.68 13.62
CA GLY A 89 -1.24 -7.20 14.98
C GLY A 89 -2.17 -8.41 15.08
N PHE A 90 -2.56 -9.00 13.95
CA PHE A 90 -3.41 -10.20 13.93
C PHE A 90 -2.74 -11.34 13.15
N LEU A 91 -2.97 -12.56 13.63
CA LEU A 91 -2.47 -13.76 12.99
C LEU A 91 -3.45 -14.21 11.89
N TYR A 92 -2.91 -14.37 10.69
CA TYR A 92 -3.59 -14.86 9.52
C TYR A 92 -3.00 -16.20 9.09
N THR A 93 -3.82 -17.03 8.45
CA THR A 93 -3.39 -18.20 7.71
C THR A 93 -3.57 -17.90 6.23
N ALA A 94 -2.50 -18.05 5.45
CA ALA A 94 -2.54 -18.08 4.00
C ALA A 94 -2.58 -19.54 3.54
N ASP A 95 -3.65 -19.93 2.88
CA ASP A 95 -3.87 -21.26 2.31
C ASP A 95 -3.54 -21.19 0.81
N PHE A 96 -2.53 -21.97 0.39
CA PHE A 96 -2.06 -22.01 -0.99
C PHE A 96 -2.85 -23.00 -1.86
N ASP A 97 -3.59 -23.93 -1.28
CA ASP A 97 -4.45 -24.85 -2.03
C ASP A 97 -5.70 -24.10 -2.52
N GLU A 98 -6.32 -23.35 -1.61
CA GLU A 98 -7.52 -22.55 -1.92
C GLU A 98 -7.19 -21.12 -2.39
N MET A 99 -5.91 -20.72 -2.32
CA MET A 99 -5.42 -19.38 -2.64
C MET A 99 -6.22 -18.29 -1.91
N VAL A 100 -6.32 -18.41 -0.59
CA VAL A 100 -6.96 -17.42 0.28
C VAL A 100 -6.14 -17.10 1.52
N GLN A 101 -6.38 -15.91 2.09
CA GLN A 101 -6.04 -15.62 3.47
C GLN A 101 -7.30 -15.56 4.34
N SER A 102 -7.19 -15.99 5.59
CA SER A 102 -8.22 -15.85 6.62
C SER A 102 -7.59 -15.50 7.96
N ARG A 103 -8.30 -14.76 8.81
CA ARG A 103 -7.82 -14.47 10.17
C ARG A 103 -8.04 -15.72 11.01
N ARG A 104 -7.05 -16.14 11.80
CA ARG A 104 -7.10 -17.39 12.58
C ARG A 104 -8.33 -17.49 13.50
N ASN A 105 -8.78 -16.36 14.04
CA ASN A 105 -9.95 -16.30 14.92
C ASN A 105 -11.27 -15.99 14.20
N GLU A 106 -11.23 -15.65 12.90
CA GLU A 106 -12.40 -15.27 12.09
C GLU A 106 -12.30 -15.94 10.70
N PRO A 107 -12.43 -17.27 10.61
CA PRO A 107 -12.19 -18.02 9.37
C PRO A 107 -13.19 -17.67 8.25
N HIS A 108 -14.37 -17.16 8.59
CA HIS A 108 -15.38 -16.74 7.61
C HIS A 108 -14.97 -15.50 6.82
N ARG A 109 -14.08 -14.66 7.36
CA ARG A 109 -13.61 -13.46 6.68
C ARG A 109 -12.39 -13.79 5.82
N ARG A 110 -12.66 -14.20 4.59
CA ARG A 110 -11.65 -14.64 3.62
C ARG A 110 -11.37 -13.55 2.59
N ARG A 111 -10.14 -13.47 2.12
CA ARG A 111 -9.74 -12.70 0.93
C ARG A 111 -8.96 -13.62 0.01
N ARG A 112 -9.22 -13.58 -1.29
CA ARG A 112 -8.37 -14.27 -2.26
C ARG A 112 -6.97 -13.69 -2.25
N ILE A 113 -5.98 -14.55 -2.47
CA ILE A 113 -4.59 -14.16 -2.65
C ILE A 113 -4.10 -14.67 -4.01
N LYS A 114 -3.08 -14.03 -4.57
CA LYS A 114 -2.44 -14.52 -5.80
C LYS A 114 -0.99 -14.09 -5.88
N ARG A 115 -0.21 -14.89 -6.61
CA ARG A 115 1.10 -14.54 -7.12
C ARG A 115 0.94 -14.17 -8.58
N ASP A 116 1.31 -12.94 -8.96
CA ASP A 116 1.10 -12.42 -10.31
C ASP A 116 2.22 -11.44 -10.67
N LEU A 117 2.28 -10.98 -11.91
CA LEU A 117 3.29 -9.99 -12.35
C LEU A 117 3.18 -8.71 -11.52
N ALA A 118 4.32 -8.14 -11.14
CA ALA A 118 4.36 -6.90 -10.34
C ALA A 118 3.68 -5.70 -11.05
N THR A 119 3.53 -5.78 -12.37
CA THR A 119 2.96 -4.76 -13.26
C THR A 119 1.44 -4.77 -13.36
N ILE A 120 0.74 -5.73 -12.75
CA ILE A 120 -0.73 -5.76 -12.82
C ILE A 120 -1.36 -4.51 -12.19
N PRO A 121 -2.57 -4.12 -12.64
CA PRO A 121 -3.32 -3.06 -11.97
C PRO A 121 -3.56 -3.39 -10.49
N LYS A 122 -3.10 -2.49 -9.62
CA LYS A 122 -3.18 -2.63 -8.16
C LYS A 122 -3.55 -1.29 -7.52
N LYS A 123 -4.17 -1.36 -6.34
CA LYS A 123 -4.68 -0.20 -5.61
C LYS A 123 -3.60 0.55 -4.82
N GLY A 124 -2.47 -0.11 -4.59
CA GLY A 124 -1.43 0.29 -3.65
C GLY A 124 -0.83 -0.90 -2.92
N VAL A 125 -0.06 -0.61 -1.87
CA VAL A 125 0.68 -1.59 -1.06
C VAL A 125 0.17 -1.56 0.37
N ALA A 126 -0.24 -2.71 0.92
CA ALA A 126 -0.64 -2.89 2.33
C ALA A 126 -1.72 -1.91 2.84
N GLY A 127 -2.55 -1.37 1.94
CA GLY A 127 -3.59 -0.39 2.25
C GLY A 127 -3.18 1.08 2.08
N ILE A 128 -1.92 1.34 1.72
CA ILE A 128 -1.43 2.67 1.32
C ILE A 128 -1.65 2.82 -0.18
N ARG A 129 -2.36 3.87 -0.59
CA ARG A 129 -2.54 4.21 -2.01
C ARG A 129 -1.31 4.94 -2.53
N TYR A 130 -1.01 4.76 -3.81
CA TYR A 130 -0.10 5.65 -4.51
C TYR A 130 -0.71 7.04 -4.54
N THR A 131 0.06 8.03 -4.12
CA THR A 131 -0.28 9.42 -4.39
C THR A 131 -0.18 9.60 -5.90
N VAL A 132 -1.33 9.73 -6.57
CA VAL A 132 -1.32 10.37 -7.89
C VAL A 132 -0.84 11.78 -7.60
N ASN A 133 0.35 12.12 -8.06
CA ASN A 133 0.86 13.48 -7.91
C ASN A 133 -0.05 14.38 -8.76
N VAL A 134 -1.06 15.00 -8.15
CA VAL A 134 -1.93 16.01 -8.79
C VAL A 134 -1.34 17.41 -8.57
N ASP A 135 -0.07 17.51 -8.19
CA ASP A 135 0.62 18.79 -7.99
C ASP A 135 1.62 19.03 -9.12
N CYS A 136 1.11 19.26 -10.35
CA CYS A 136 1.89 19.92 -11.41
C CYS A 136 1.08 20.64 -12.51
N VAL A 137 -0.22 20.91 -12.32
CA VAL A 137 -1.02 21.71 -13.28
C VAL A 137 -1.38 23.12 -12.82
N SER A 138 -1.03 23.54 -11.60
CA SER A 138 -1.37 24.90 -11.14
C SER A 138 -0.27 25.95 -11.31
N ASP A 139 0.96 25.56 -11.65
CA ASP A 139 2.12 26.47 -11.60
C ASP A 139 2.67 26.90 -12.98
N GLN A 140 1.95 26.59 -14.06
CA GLN A 140 2.30 26.99 -15.43
C GLN A 140 1.34 28.03 -16.02
N LEU A 141 0.26 28.42 -15.32
CA LEU A 141 -0.70 29.41 -15.84
C LEU A 141 -0.44 30.86 -15.36
N SER A 142 0.46 31.06 -14.40
CA SER A 142 0.82 32.40 -13.89
C SER A 142 1.86 33.14 -14.74
N SER A 143 2.45 32.50 -15.76
CA SER A 143 3.51 33.09 -16.59
C SER A 143 3.05 33.68 -17.94
N LEU A 144 1.75 33.69 -18.25
CA LEU A 144 1.25 34.15 -19.57
C LEU A 144 0.41 35.43 -19.56
N THR A 145 0.53 36.28 -18.53
CA THR A 145 -0.08 37.62 -18.57
C THR A 145 0.88 38.69 -18.04
N LEU A 146 1.62 39.33 -18.95
CA LEU A 146 1.64 40.78 -19.15
C LEU A 146 2.67 41.08 -20.28
N SER A 147 2.18 41.25 -21.50
CA SER A 147 2.85 42.10 -22.49
C SER A 147 2.06 43.39 -22.52
N ASP A 148 2.60 44.45 -21.90
CA ASP A 148 2.06 45.80 -21.98
C ASP A 148 2.00 46.26 -23.45
N PRO A 149 0.94 46.99 -23.88
CA PRO A 149 0.93 47.60 -25.20
C PRO A 149 1.90 48.80 -25.26
N PRO A 150 2.54 49.05 -26.42
CA PRO A 150 3.38 50.23 -26.59
C PRO A 150 2.54 51.51 -26.53
N ALA A 151 3.06 52.52 -25.84
CA ALA A 151 2.49 53.86 -25.77
C ALA A 151 2.54 54.55 -27.16
N ASP A 152 1.41 55.09 -27.59
CA ASP A 152 1.31 56.01 -28.73
C ASP A 152 2.04 57.33 -28.43
N PRO A 153 2.81 57.90 -29.38
CA PRO A 153 3.23 59.28 -29.31
C PRO A 153 2.24 60.22 -30.02
N GLU A 154 2.08 61.43 -29.46
CA GLU A 154 1.44 62.61 -30.08
C GLU A 154 2.05 63.01 -31.44
#